data_AF-A0A368GDK7-F1
#
_entry.id   AF-A0A368GDK7-F1
#
_cell.length_a   1.000
_cell.length_b   1.000
_cell.length_c   1.000
_cell.angle_alpha   90.00
_cell.angle_beta   90.00
_cell.angle_gamma   90.00
#
_symmetry.space_group_name_H-M   'P 1'
#
loop_
_entity.id
_entity.type
_entity.pdbx_description
1 polymer ?
#
loop_
_entity_poly.entity_id
_entity_poly.type
_entity_poly.pdbx_seq_one_letter_code
_entity_poly.pdbx_strand_id
1 'polypeptide(L)'
;MDDLWCLLYILVELRGPLPWARIRDRNRILRMKKDIELDELLENCPVEMVPFAEHISTLNYYIRPDYAFLHNLLDQVMTAGGIRFSDPYDWEKNATVSRETAVSATPVQSEERRTSSLNSSDGLLPSKDRTEADNPFPAEFFSQDPFGF
;
A
#
# COMPACT_ATOMS: atom_id res chain seq x y z
N MET A 1 -0.01 -0.28 -23.47
CA MET A 1 0.17 -1.35 -22.46
C MET A 1 -1.17 -1.55 -21.77
N ASP A 2 -1.81 -2.70 -21.98
CA ASP A 2 -3.19 -2.94 -21.49
C ASP A 2 -3.22 -3.40 -20.03
N ASP A 3 -2.17 -4.08 -19.55
CA ASP A 3 -2.11 -4.63 -18.20
C ASP A 3 -2.12 -3.55 -17.11
N LEU A 4 -1.47 -2.41 -17.35
CA LEU A 4 -1.45 -1.28 -16.42
C LEU A 4 -2.82 -0.58 -16.32
N TRP A 5 -3.56 -0.50 -17.43
CA TRP A 5 -4.95 -0.03 -17.39
C TRP A 5 -5.83 -0.98 -16.59
N CYS A 6 -5.65 -2.30 -16.75
CA CYS A 6 -6.35 -3.28 -15.93
C CYS A 6 -6.00 -3.15 -14.44
N LEU A 7 -4.73 -2.95 -14.10
CA LEU A 7 -4.28 -2.70 -12.73
C LEU A 7 -4.95 -1.45 -12.14
N LEU A 8 -4.95 -0.34 -12.88
CA LEU A 8 -5.61 0.90 -12.46
C LEU A 8 -7.09 0.66 -12.16
N TYR A 9 -7.81 -0.03 -13.04
CA TYR A 9 -9.22 -0.34 -12.81
C TYR A 9 -9.46 -1.22 -11.58
N ILE A 10 -8.57 -2.17 -11.28
CA ILE A 10 -8.64 -2.99 -10.06
C ILE A 10 -8.43 -2.12 -8.81
N LEU A 11 -7.42 -1.23 -8.84
CA LEU A 11 -7.14 -0.32 -7.72
C LEU A 11 -8.29 0.66 -7.46
N VAL A 12 -8.92 1.16 -8.52
CA VAL A 12 -10.12 2.01 -8.41
C VAL A 12 -11.30 1.21 -7.86
N GLU A 13 -11.55 0.01 -8.37
CA GLU A 13 -12.64 -0.87 -7.91
C GLU A 13 -12.52 -1.21 -6.42
N LEU A 14 -11.29 -1.33 -5.89
CA LEU A 14 -11.01 -1.54 -4.46
C LEU A 14 -11.47 -0.36 -3.58
N ARG A 15 -11.57 0.86 -4.13
CA ARG A 15 -12.06 2.05 -3.42
C ARG A 15 -13.55 2.27 -3.58
N GLY A 16 -14.13 1.79 -4.67
CA GLY A 16 -15.55 1.90 -4.96
C GLY A 16 -15.89 1.31 -6.33
N PRO A 17 -17.17 1.06 -6.62
CA PRO A 17 -17.57 0.44 -7.88
C PRO A 17 -17.21 1.33 -9.09
N LEU A 18 -16.64 0.75 -10.14
CA LEU A 18 -16.40 1.45 -11.39
C LEU A 18 -17.71 1.97 -12.00
N PRO A 19 -17.69 3.07 -12.76
CA PRO A 19 -18.91 3.67 -13.34
C PRO A 19 -19.72 2.72 -14.24
N TRP A 20 -19.06 1.72 -14.82
CA TRP A 20 -19.70 0.70 -15.65
C TRP A 20 -20.00 -0.62 -14.92
N ALA A 21 -19.76 -0.74 -13.61
CA ALA A 21 -19.92 -2.00 -12.86
C ALA A 21 -21.32 -2.65 -12.99
N ARG A 22 -22.36 -1.83 -13.22
CA ARG A 22 -23.76 -2.27 -13.36
C ARG A 22 -24.24 -2.43 -14.81
N ILE A 23 -23.37 -2.21 -15.79
CA ILE A 23 -23.72 -2.20 -17.21
C ILE A 23 -23.33 -3.53 -17.85
N ARG A 24 -24.24 -4.11 -18.63
CA ARG A 24 -24.00 -5.39 -19.36
C ARG A 24 -23.71 -5.21 -20.85
N ASP A 25 -24.11 -4.09 -21.43
CA ASP A 25 -23.87 -3.82 -22.86
C ASP A 25 -22.39 -3.49 -23.09
N ARG A 26 -21.69 -4.39 -23.77
CA ARG A 26 -20.28 -4.26 -24.12
C ARG A 26 -19.99 -2.96 -24.87
N ASN A 27 -20.84 -2.57 -25.83
CA ASN A 27 -20.59 -1.38 -26.64
C ASN A 27 -20.69 -0.10 -25.81
N ARG A 28 -21.63 -0.06 -24.86
CA ARG A 28 -21.73 1.03 -23.90
C ARG A 28 -20.53 1.10 -22.96
N ILE A 29 -20.06 -0.04 -22.44
CA ILE A 29 -18.85 -0.08 -21.59
C ILE A 29 -17.63 0.43 -22.38
N LEU A 30 -17.47 0.00 -23.63
CA LEU A 30 -16.37 0.45 -24.48
C LEU A 30 -16.39 1.96 -24.76
N ARG A 31 -17.56 2.57 -24.91
CA ARG A 31 -17.69 4.03 -25.04
C ARG A 31 -17.34 4.72 -23.73
N MET A 32 -17.91 4.28 -22.61
CA MET A 32 -17.61 4.85 -21.30
C MET A 32 -16.12 4.78 -20.98
N LYS A 33 -15.45 3.66 -21.24
CA LYS A 33 -13.99 3.54 -21.03
C LYS A 33 -13.15 4.51 -21.87
N LYS A 34 -13.66 4.97 -23.01
CA LYS A 34 -12.96 5.93 -23.89
C LYS A 34 -13.22 7.37 -23.52
N ASP A 35 -14.42 7.64 -23.02
CA ASP A 35 -14.94 9.00 -22.84
C ASP A 35 -14.91 9.44 -21.36
N ILE A 36 -14.54 8.56 -20.43
CA ILE A 36 -14.47 8.87 -19.01
C ILE A 36 -13.28 9.79 -18.69
N GLU A 37 -13.56 10.86 -17.96
CA GLU A 37 -12.52 11.76 -17.44
C GLU A 37 -11.82 11.13 -16.23
N LEU A 38 -10.52 11.40 -16.07
CA LEU A 38 -9.73 10.84 -14.96
C LEU A 38 -10.29 11.27 -13.59
N ASP A 39 -10.76 12.51 -13.46
CA ASP A 39 -11.35 13.02 -12.21
C ASP A 39 -12.61 12.22 -11.81
N GLU A 40 -13.44 11.84 -12.78
CA GLU A 40 -14.63 11.01 -12.54
C GLU A 40 -14.23 9.58 -12.17
N LEU A 41 -13.22 9.02 -12.85
CA LEU A 41 -12.73 7.67 -12.56
C LEU A 41 -12.11 7.57 -11.16
N LEU A 42 -11.45 8.63 -10.70
CA LEU A 42 -10.62 8.64 -9.49
C LEU A 42 -11.25 9.36 -8.29
N GLU A 43 -12.53 9.72 -8.34
CA GLU A 43 -13.23 10.53 -7.31
C GLU A 43 -13.01 10.03 -5.86
N ASN A 44 -12.92 8.71 -5.65
CA ASN A 44 -12.77 8.08 -4.34
C ASN A 44 -11.34 7.57 -4.05
N CYS A 45 -10.37 7.95 -4.89
CA CYS A 45 -8.99 7.50 -4.79
C CYS A 45 -8.10 8.53 -4.07
N PRO A 46 -6.92 8.11 -3.54
CA PRO A 46 -5.90 9.04 -3.05
C PRO A 46 -5.42 9.96 -4.18
N VAL A 47 -4.94 11.15 -3.82
CA VAL A 47 -4.50 12.17 -4.80
C VAL A 47 -3.35 11.67 -5.68
N GLU A 48 -2.51 10.77 -5.17
CA GLU A 48 -1.38 10.15 -5.88
C GLU A 48 -1.84 9.26 -7.05
N MET A 49 -3.11 8.84 -7.09
CA MET A 49 -3.66 8.07 -8.21
C MET A 49 -3.85 8.92 -9.47
N VAL A 50 -3.94 10.24 -9.35
CA VAL A 50 -4.03 11.16 -10.50
C VAL A 50 -2.76 11.08 -11.36
N PRO A 51 -1.55 11.39 -10.83
CA PRO A 51 -0.32 11.25 -11.62
C PRO A 51 -0.03 9.80 -12.04
N PHE A 52 -0.53 8.79 -11.31
CA PHE A 52 -0.45 7.38 -11.71
C PHE A 52 -1.23 7.14 -13.02
N ALA A 53 -2.48 7.60 -13.08
CA ALA A 53 -3.33 7.44 -14.26
C ALA A 53 -2.88 8.30 -15.43
N GLU A 54 -2.41 9.53 -15.16
CA GLU A 54 -1.80 10.39 -16.17
C GLU A 54 -0.62 9.70 -16.84
N HIS A 55 0.32 9.15 -16.07
CA HIS A 55 1.46 8.41 -16.62
C HIS A 55 0.99 7.28 -17.55
N ILE A 56 0.06 6.44 -17.08
CA ILE A 56 -0.49 5.33 -17.89
C ILE A 56 -1.13 5.84 -19.20
N SER A 57 -1.83 6.98 -19.16
CA SER A 57 -2.46 7.59 -20.34
C SER A 57 -1.46 8.02 -21.42
N THR A 58 -0.22 8.36 -21.03
CA THR A 58 0.83 8.76 -21.98
C THR A 58 1.52 7.59 -22.67
N LEU A 59 1.33 6.36 -22.15
CA LEU A 59 2.03 5.18 -22.64
C LEU A 59 1.40 4.65 -23.93
N ASN A 60 2.25 4.37 -24.91
CA ASN A 60 1.88 3.60 -26.09
C ASN A 60 2.49 2.19 -26.02
N TYR A 61 2.34 1.40 -27.09
CA TYR A 61 2.84 0.02 -27.13
C TYR A 61 4.38 -0.08 -27.04
N TYR A 62 5.11 0.91 -27.57
CA TYR A 62 6.57 0.89 -27.66
C TYR A 62 7.27 1.57 -26.47
N ILE A 63 6.53 2.31 -25.65
CA ILE A 63 7.09 3.02 -24.49
C ILE A 63 7.11 2.08 -23.29
N ARG A 64 8.30 1.89 -22.71
CA ARG A 64 8.46 1.19 -21.43
C ARG A 64 7.84 2.04 -20.32
N PRO A 65 6.91 1.50 -19.52
CA PRO A 65 6.40 2.20 -18.35
C PRO A 65 7.51 2.47 -17.33
N ASP A 66 7.50 3.65 -16.72
CA ASP A 66 8.30 3.91 -15.52
C ASP A 66 7.66 3.24 -14.29
N TYR A 67 8.04 1.99 -14.05
CA TYR A 67 7.53 1.19 -12.93
C TYR A 67 8.03 1.70 -11.57
N ALA A 68 9.24 2.28 -11.51
CA ALA A 68 9.78 2.84 -10.28
C ALA A 68 8.96 4.07 -9.86
N PHE A 69 8.59 4.92 -10.81
CA PHE A 69 7.67 6.03 -10.57
C PHE A 69 6.30 5.56 -10.05
N LEU A 70 5.68 4.59 -10.75
CA LEU A 70 4.38 4.04 -10.34
C LEU A 70 4.42 3.42 -8.95
N HIS A 71 5.50 2.69 -8.63
CA HIS A 71 5.72 2.12 -7.30
C HIS A 71 5.85 3.21 -6.23
N ASN A 72 6.64 4.25 -6.48
CA ASN A 72 6.82 5.36 -5.54
C ASN A 72 5.51 6.13 -5.26
N LEU A 73 4.58 6.20 -6.22
CA LEU A 73 3.26 6.76 -5.98
C LEU A 73 2.45 5.90 -5.01
N LEU A 74 2.49 4.57 -5.16
CA LEU A 74 1.84 3.65 -4.22
C LEU A 74 2.47 3.70 -2.83
N ASP A 75 3.81 3.84 -2.75
CA ASP A 75 4.51 4.05 -1.48
C ASP A 75 4.09 5.34 -0.77
N GLN A 76 3.89 6.42 -1.54
CA GLN A 76 3.36 7.67 -1.01
C GLN A 76 1.94 7.51 -0.47
N VAL A 77 1.07 6.75 -1.17
CA VAL A 77 -0.28 6.42 -0.67
C VAL A 77 -0.21 5.71 0.68
N MET A 78 0.67 4.71 0.82
CA MET A 78 0.82 3.99 2.09
C MET A 78 1.36 4.90 3.19
N THR A 79 2.37 5.72 2.88
CA THR A 79 2.97 6.65 3.83
C THR A 79 1.96 7.69 4.31
N ALA A 80 1.18 8.27 3.40
CA ALA A 80 0.11 9.22 3.72
C ALA A 80 -1.02 8.57 4.54
N GLY A 81 -1.31 7.29 4.27
CA GLY A 81 -2.27 6.49 5.02
C GLY A 81 -1.76 5.92 6.35
N GLY A 82 -0.46 6.04 6.64
CA GLY A 82 0.17 5.40 7.80
C GLY A 82 0.15 3.87 7.76
N ILE A 83 0.10 3.29 6.56
CA ILE A 83 0.02 1.85 6.30
C ILE A 83 1.43 1.28 6.20
N ARG A 84 1.64 0.09 6.76
CA ARG A 84 2.91 -0.64 6.70
C ARG A 84 2.74 -1.96 5.97
N PHE A 85 3.83 -2.46 5.40
CA PHE A 85 3.84 -3.79 4.77
C PHE A 85 3.59 -4.93 5.76
N SER A 86 3.87 -4.70 7.04
CA SER A 86 3.59 -5.66 8.12
C SER A 86 2.11 -5.74 8.53
N ASP A 87 1.27 -4.81 8.06
CA ASP A 87 -0.13 -4.75 8.50
C ASP A 87 -0.93 -5.92 7.90
N PRO A 88 -1.86 -6.53 8.67
CA PRO A 88 -2.61 -7.68 8.21
C PRO A 88 -3.59 -7.29 7.10
N TYR A 89 -3.81 -8.22 6.17
CA TYR A 89 -4.81 -8.03 5.11
C TYR A 89 -6.24 -8.23 5.62
N ASP A 90 -7.23 -7.70 4.91
CA ASP A 90 -8.65 -7.79 5.27
C ASP A 90 -9.16 -9.24 5.49
N TRP A 91 -8.57 -10.21 4.77
CA TRP A 91 -8.92 -11.62 4.90
C TRP A 91 -8.22 -12.32 6.07
N GLU A 92 -7.16 -11.73 6.63
CA GLU A 92 -6.44 -12.24 7.79
C GLU A 92 -7.21 -11.90 9.06
N LYS A 93 -8.32 -12.60 9.27
CA LYS A 93 -9.12 -12.50 10.49
C LYS A 93 -8.22 -12.69 11.71
N ASN A 94 -8.09 -11.64 12.51
CA ASN A 94 -7.32 -11.52 13.75
C ASN A 94 -6.89 -12.88 14.36
N ALA A 95 -5.74 -13.40 13.96
CA ALA A 95 -5.07 -14.49 14.69
C ALA A 95 -4.63 -14.03 16.11
N THR A 96 -4.77 -12.74 16.39
CA THR A 96 -4.34 -12.07 17.62
C THR A 96 -5.45 -11.87 18.67
N VAL A 97 -6.75 -12.00 18.35
CA VAL A 97 -7.81 -11.96 19.41
C VAL A 97 -7.72 -13.16 20.35
N SER A 98 -7.04 -14.24 19.96
CA SER A 98 -6.90 -15.45 20.79
C SER A 98 -5.69 -15.43 21.73
N ARG A 99 -4.87 -14.36 21.78
CA ARG A 99 -3.65 -14.33 22.60
C ARG A 99 -3.66 -13.37 23.79
N GLU A 100 -4.83 -12.86 24.18
CA GLU A 100 -4.96 -11.94 25.33
C GLU A 100 -5.96 -12.38 26.41
N THR A 101 -6.63 -13.54 26.28
CA THR A 101 -7.64 -14.02 27.27
C THR A 101 -7.30 -15.35 27.96
N ALA A 102 -6.02 -15.70 28.12
CA ALA A 102 -5.63 -16.91 28.84
C ALA A 102 -4.40 -16.75 29.75
N VAL A 103 -4.34 -15.69 30.57
CA VAL A 103 -3.54 -15.73 31.82
C VAL A 103 -4.25 -14.93 32.93
N SER A 104 -5.24 -15.53 33.59
CA SER A 104 -5.64 -15.14 34.96
C SER A 104 -6.52 -16.17 35.63
N ALA A 105 -5.88 -17.08 36.38
CA ALA A 105 -6.34 -17.79 37.59
C ALA A 105 -5.19 -18.78 37.90
N THR A 106 -4.35 -18.65 38.94
CA THR A 106 -4.65 -18.57 40.38
C THR A 106 -3.42 -18.06 41.18
N PRO A 107 -3.59 -17.67 42.47
CA PRO A 107 -2.57 -16.98 43.28
C PRO A 107 -1.80 -17.92 44.22
N VAL A 108 -0.48 -17.72 44.42
CA VAL A 108 0.25 -18.19 45.62
C VAL A 108 1.41 -17.24 45.96
N GLN A 109 1.50 -16.90 47.26
CA GLN A 109 2.37 -15.95 47.95
C GLN A 109 3.86 -16.35 48.00
N SER A 110 4.78 -15.37 48.01
CA SER A 110 5.70 -15.03 49.13
C SER A 110 7.02 -14.34 48.71
N GLU A 111 7.24 -13.16 49.31
CA GLU A 111 8.46 -12.56 49.89
C GLU A 111 9.76 -12.24 49.09
N GLU A 112 9.97 -10.91 48.95
CA GLU A 112 11.17 -10.09 49.25
C GLU A 112 12.60 -10.53 48.84
N ARG A 113 13.27 -9.70 48.02
CA ARG A 113 14.48 -8.95 48.46
C ARG A 113 14.94 -7.83 47.52
N ARG A 114 15.47 -6.78 48.19
CA ARG A 114 16.04 -5.49 47.73
C ARG A 114 17.30 -5.60 46.84
N THR A 115 17.56 -4.56 46.03
CA THR A 115 18.79 -3.70 45.91
C THR A 115 18.85 -3.07 44.50
N SER A 116 18.55 -1.78 44.32
CA SER A 116 19.44 -0.57 44.28
C SER A 116 20.45 -0.46 43.11
N SER A 117 20.26 0.59 42.30
CA SER A 117 21.27 1.55 41.77
C SER A 117 21.50 1.64 40.24
N LEU A 118 21.11 2.81 39.69
CA LEU A 118 21.86 3.77 38.84
C LEU A 118 22.77 3.23 37.71
N ASN A 119 22.54 3.62 36.45
CA ASN A 119 23.00 4.90 35.89
C ASN A 119 22.70 5.04 34.37
N SER A 120 22.49 6.30 33.98
CA SER A 120 22.33 6.82 32.62
C SER A 120 23.56 6.64 31.71
N SER A 121 23.33 6.57 30.40
CA SER A 121 24.14 7.35 29.46
C SER A 121 23.44 7.49 28.11
N ASP A 122 23.38 8.75 27.67
CA ASP A 122 22.99 9.26 26.37
C ASP A 122 23.55 8.50 25.16
N GLY A 123 22.75 8.47 24.10
CA GLY A 123 23.13 8.04 22.76
C GLY A 123 22.11 8.53 21.75
N LEU A 124 22.08 9.85 21.53
CA LEU A 124 21.32 10.48 20.45
C LEU A 124 21.90 10.03 19.11
N LEU A 125 21.30 9.00 18.50
CA LEU A 125 21.61 8.58 17.13
C LEU A 125 20.70 9.32 16.14
N PRO A 126 21.24 9.78 15.01
CA PRO A 126 20.50 10.56 14.02
C PRO A 126 19.35 9.74 13.45
N SER A 127 18.19 10.39 13.34
CA SER A 127 16.97 9.87 12.71
C SER A 127 17.26 9.46 11.26
N LYS A 128 17.69 8.22 11.07
CA LYS A 128 17.65 7.56 9.77
C LYS A 128 16.18 7.32 9.48
N ASP A 129 15.68 7.92 8.41
CA ASP A 129 14.31 7.78 7.92
C ASP A 129 13.85 6.33 8.05
N ARG A 130 12.86 6.10 8.91
CA ARG A 130 12.44 4.75 9.36
C ARG A 130 11.54 4.04 8.33
N THR A 131 11.34 4.64 7.16
CA THR A 131 10.41 4.19 6.12
C THR A 131 11.02 3.19 5.15
N GLU A 132 12.34 3.17 4.94
CA GLU A 132 12.96 2.21 4.00
C GLU A 132 13.10 0.79 4.57
N ALA A 133 13.20 0.62 5.89
CA ALA A 133 13.59 -0.66 6.49
C ALA A 133 12.46 -1.73 6.51
N ASP A 134 11.22 -1.34 6.21
CA ASP A 134 10.05 -2.22 6.24
C ASP A 134 9.46 -2.48 4.84
N ASN A 135 10.02 -1.88 3.78
CA ASN A 135 9.59 -2.14 2.41
C ASN A 135 10.38 -3.33 1.83
N PRO A 136 9.77 -4.51 1.65
CA PRO A 136 10.44 -5.66 1.04
C PRO A 136 10.66 -5.50 -0.47
N PHE A 137 10.10 -4.46 -1.09
CA PHE A 137 10.15 -4.18 -2.53
C PHE A 137 10.73 -2.79 -2.80
N PRO A 138 12.05 -2.60 -2.69
CA PRO A 138 12.67 -1.31 -2.97
C PRO A 138 12.44 -0.89 -4.43
N ALA A 139 12.22 0.41 -4.65
CA ALA A 139 11.99 0.99 -5.98
C ALA A 139 13.09 0.64 -7.00
N GLU A 140 14.32 0.40 -6.51
CA GLU A 140 15.48 0.00 -7.31
C GLU A 140 15.30 -1.34 -8.05
N PHE A 141 14.41 -2.22 -7.57
CA PHE A 141 14.08 -3.45 -8.28
C PHE A 141 13.35 -3.19 -9.60
N PHE A 142 12.69 -2.04 -9.72
CA PHE A 142 11.90 -1.67 -10.89
C PHE A 142 12.68 -0.78 -11.89
N SER A 143 13.81 -0.21 -11.45
CA SER A 143 14.63 0.73 -12.23
C SER A 143 15.71 0.03 -13.07
N GLN A 144 16.14 -1.20 -12.72
CA GLN A 144 17.44 -1.72 -13.17
C GLN A 144 17.48 -2.60 -14.43
N ASP A 145 16.37 -3.01 -15.03
CA ASP A 145 16.46 -3.98 -16.13
C ASP A 145 16.08 -3.43 -17.53
N PRO A 146 17.04 -3.34 -18.48
CA PRO A 146 16.77 -3.08 -19.90
C PRO A 146 16.00 -4.21 -20.62
N PHE A 147 15.95 -5.42 -20.06
CA PHE A 147 15.33 -6.61 -20.68
C PHE A 147 14.24 -7.30 -19.85
N GLY A 148 14.02 -6.89 -18.60
CA GLY A 148 12.84 -7.20 -17.80
C GLY A 148 12.66 -8.66 -17.37
N PHE A 149 13.64 -9.26 -16.66
CA PHE A 149 13.49 -10.45 -15.80
C PHE A 149 14.38 -10.41 -14.56
#